data_AF-A0A6H2HDT5-F1
#
_entry.id   AF-A0A6H2HDT5-F1
#
_cell.length_a   1.000
_cell.length_b   1.000
_cell.length_c   1.000
_cell.angle_alpha   90.00
_cell.angle_beta   90.00
_cell.angle_gamma   90.00
#
_symmetry.space_group_name_H-M   'P 1'
#
loop_
_entity.id
_entity.type
_entity.pdbx_description
1 polymer ?
#
loop_
_entity_poly.entity_id
_entity_poly.type
_entity_poly.pdbx_seq_one_letter_code
_entity_poly.pdbx_strand_id
1 'polypeptide(L)'
;MCDAIRACNTTHNAHMARVVGVPSIHAELLGSGFSACPRTVGRHMHYLGSHAKGSQKFKRTTDSNHGKLVSPNLLECQFEVRIPIRFGLEILLICTLRKAGCVLPKEAAVIEFCTVALLLAGR
;
A
#
# COMPACT_ATOMS: atom_id res chain seq x y z
N MET A 1 5.79 28.83 22.80
CA MET A 1 5.74 27.73 21.80
C MET A 1 5.72 26.43 22.58
N CYS A 2 4.70 25.58 22.46
CA CYS A 2 4.55 24.38 23.30
C CYS A 2 5.71 23.40 23.07
N ASP A 3 6.18 22.73 24.13
CA ASP A 3 7.35 21.84 24.04
C ASP A 3 7.16 20.69 23.05
N ALA A 4 5.92 20.19 22.92
CA ALA A 4 5.57 19.17 21.92
C ALA A 4 5.73 19.65 20.47
N ILE A 5 5.50 20.94 20.18
CA ILE A 5 5.69 21.51 18.84
C ILE A 5 7.18 21.68 18.55
N ARG A 6 7.96 22.09 19.56
CA ARG A 6 9.43 22.16 19.45
C ARG A 6 10.00 20.75 19.20
N ALA A 7 9.54 19.75 19.94
CA ALA A 7 9.93 18.35 19.75
C ALA A 7 9.55 17.83 18.35
N CYS A 8 8.37 18.19 17.84
CA CYS A 8 7.94 17.82 16.49
C CYS A 8 8.86 18.41 15.41
N ASN A 9 9.30 19.66 15.56
CA ASN A 9 10.28 20.27 14.66
C ASN A 9 11.63 19.55 14.70
N THR A 10 12.13 19.24 15.90
CA THR A 10 13.44 18.58 16.04
C THR A 10 13.42 17.17 15.45
N THR A 11 12.36 16.39 15.71
CA THR A 11 12.23 15.04 15.13
C THR A 11 12.04 15.12 13.62
N HIS A 12 11.21 16.04 13.13
CA HIS A 12 11.04 16.26 11.69
C HIS A 12 12.37 16.58 10.99
N ASN A 13 13.15 17.50 11.56
CA ASN A 13 14.45 17.90 11.03
C ASN A 13 15.46 16.76 11.04
N ALA A 14 15.48 15.94 12.10
CA ALA A 14 16.35 14.76 12.18
C ALA A 14 16.06 13.73 11.06
N HIS A 15 14.80 13.68 10.61
CA HIS A 15 14.37 12.75 9.55
C HIS A 15 14.24 13.39 8.17
N MET A 16 14.72 14.62 7.95
CA MET A 16 14.61 15.30 6.64
C MET A 16 15.20 14.49 5.47
N ALA A 17 16.21 13.66 5.73
CA ALA A 17 16.82 12.78 4.74
C ALA A 17 16.01 11.52 4.42
N ARG A 18 14.92 11.23 5.16
CA ARG A 18 14.10 10.03 5.03
C ARG A 18 12.64 10.41 4.77
N VAL A 19 11.92 9.55 4.05
CA VAL A 19 10.48 9.72 3.84
C VAL A 19 9.75 9.18 5.09
N VAL A 20 9.55 10.05 6.09
CA VAL A 20 8.77 9.74 7.29
C VAL A 20 7.41 10.43 7.27
N GLY A 21 6.38 9.70 7.67
CA GLY A 21 5.01 10.22 7.75
C GLY A 21 4.62 10.71 9.14
N VAL A 22 3.47 11.35 9.21
CA VAL A 22 2.80 11.75 10.47
C VAL A 22 2.71 10.60 11.47
N PRO A 23 2.33 9.35 11.10
CA PRO A 23 2.24 8.25 12.06
C PRO A 23 3.58 7.93 12.73
N SER A 24 4.69 7.98 11.97
CA SER A 24 6.03 7.69 12.47
C SER A 24 6.51 8.76 13.45
N ILE A 25 6.39 10.04 13.08
CA ILE A 25 6.78 11.16 13.95
C ILE A 25 5.92 11.19 15.22
N HIS A 26 4.62 10.91 15.10
CA HIS A 26 3.73 10.83 16.25
C HIS A 26 4.14 9.71 17.22
N ALA A 27 4.48 8.52 16.71
CA ALA A 27 4.94 7.41 17.54
C ALA A 27 6.25 7.74 18.29
N GLU A 28 7.18 8.42 17.61
CA GLU A 28 8.44 8.87 18.23
C GLU A 28 8.22 9.94 19.30
N LEU A 29 7.30 10.88 19.07
CA LEU A 29 6.91 11.88 20.06
C LEU A 29 6.30 11.24 21.30
N LEU A 30 5.40 10.26 21.12
CA LEU A 30 4.83 9.49 22.23
C LEU A 30 5.91 8.73 23.01
N GLY A 31 6.85 8.08 22.30
CA GLY A 31 7.98 7.39 22.93
C GLY A 31 8.92 8.33 23.69
N SER A 32 8.99 9.60 23.28
CA SER A 32 9.78 10.65 23.93
C SER A 32 9.03 11.36 25.07
N GLY A 33 7.82 10.91 25.42
CA GLY A 33 7.00 11.47 26.50
C GLY A 33 6.19 12.71 26.12
N PHE A 34 6.14 13.09 24.85
CA PHE A 34 5.33 14.21 24.38
C PHE A 34 3.93 13.77 23.97
N SER A 35 2.93 14.47 24.50
CA SER A 35 1.53 14.34 24.12
C SER A 35 1.21 15.35 23.01
N ALA A 36 0.99 14.86 21.79
CA ALA A 36 0.49 15.66 20.68
C ALA A 36 -0.48 14.84 19.85
N CYS A 37 -1.61 15.42 19.44
CA CYS A 37 -2.53 14.68 18.58
C CYS A 37 -1.93 14.53 17.16
N PRO A 38 -2.14 13.39 16.47
CA PRO A 38 -1.61 13.15 15.12
C PRO A 38 -2.02 14.26 14.13
N ARG A 39 -3.22 14.81 14.31
CA ARG A 39 -3.73 15.92 13.50
C ARG A 39 -2.88 17.19 13.65
N THR A 40 -2.41 17.50 14.85
CA THR A 40 -1.54 18.65 15.11
C THR A 40 -0.16 18.43 14.51
N VAL A 41 0.41 17.22 14.69
CA VAL A 41 1.67 16.83 14.04
C VAL A 41 1.57 16.99 12.53
N GLY A 42 0.50 16.49 11.91
CA GLY A 42 0.28 16.61 10.47
C GLY A 42 0.12 18.05 9.98
N ARG A 43 -0.62 18.89 10.71
CA ARG A 43 -0.71 20.33 10.39
C ARG A 43 0.67 20.99 10.45
N HIS A 44 1.44 20.65 11.47
CA HIS A 44 2.77 21.21 11.69
C HIS A 44 3.76 20.77 10.60
N MET A 45 3.79 19.48 10.26
CA MET A 45 4.56 18.95 9.13
C MET A 45 4.18 19.59 7.80
N HIS A 46 2.88 19.87 7.58
CA HIS A 46 2.43 20.58 6.39
C HIS A 46 2.93 22.02 6.33
N TYR A 47 2.94 22.74 7.46
CA TYR A 47 3.57 24.08 7.53
C TYR A 47 5.07 24.04 7.24
N LEU A 48 5.75 22.93 7.57
CA LEU A 48 7.15 22.69 7.24
C LEU A 48 7.37 22.24 5.79
N GLY A 49 6.31 22.12 4.98
CA GLY A 49 6.37 21.74 3.57
C GLY A 49 6.32 20.23 3.31
N SER A 50 6.23 19.41 4.35
CA SER A 50 6.16 17.96 4.21
C SER A 50 4.73 17.49 3.99
N HIS A 51 4.48 16.97 2.79
CA HIS A 51 3.18 16.46 2.37
C HIS A 51 3.36 15.18 1.54
N ALA A 52 2.34 14.32 1.55
CA ALA A 52 2.35 13.13 0.73
C ALA A 52 2.37 13.53 -0.74
N LYS A 53 3.36 13.03 -1.49
CA LYS A 53 3.34 13.15 -2.95
C LYS A 53 2.16 12.32 -3.47
N GLY A 54 1.25 12.96 -4.21
CA GLY A 54 0.14 12.26 -4.83
C GLY A 54 0.63 11.09 -5.69
N SER A 55 -0.09 9.96 -5.65
CA SER A 55 0.26 8.84 -6.51
C SER A 55 0.10 9.26 -7.98
N GLN A 56 1.13 9.01 -8.78
CA GLN A 56 1.00 9.15 -10.23
C GLN A 56 0.14 8.00 -10.74
N LYS A 57 -0.77 8.29 -11.69
CA LYS A 57 -1.49 7.24 -12.39
C LYS A 57 -0.47 6.35 -13.09
N PHE A 58 -0.64 5.03 -12.98
CA PHE A 58 0.17 4.08 -13.73
C PHE A 58 0.10 4.44 -15.22
N LYS A 59 1.26 4.74 -15.81
CA LYS A 59 1.40 4.95 -17.25
C LYS A 59 1.91 3.64 -17.83
N ARG A 60 1.14 3.05 -18.76
CA ARG A 60 1.57 1.86 -19.48
C ARG A 60 2.85 2.20 -20.26
N THR A 61 3.97 1.64 -19.82
CA THR A 61 5.30 1.91 -20.39
C THR A 61 5.65 0.98 -21.55
N THR A 62 5.04 -0.21 -21.58
CA THR A 62 5.35 -1.24 -22.56
C THR A 62 4.06 -1.86 -23.09
N ASP A 63 3.90 -1.84 -24.41
CA ASP A 63 2.97 -2.74 -25.09
C ASP A 63 3.73 -4.03 -25.41
N SER A 64 3.61 -5.03 -24.53
CA SER A 64 4.22 -6.34 -24.72
C SER A 64 3.62 -7.13 -25.90
N ASN A 65 2.59 -6.59 -26.55
CA ASN A 65 2.07 -7.13 -27.81
C ASN A 65 2.94 -6.65 -28.98
N HIS A 66 4.13 -7.24 -29.11
CA HIS A 66 5.01 -6.97 -30.24
C HIS A 66 5.25 -8.26 -31.03
N GLY A 67 5.36 -8.14 -32.36
CA GLY A 67 5.69 -9.26 -33.24
C GLY A 67 7.15 -9.70 -33.21
N LYS A 68 7.96 -9.21 -32.26
CA LYS A 68 9.37 -9.63 -32.11
C LYS A 68 9.44 -11.05 -31.56
N LEU A 69 10.48 -11.77 -31.96
CA LEU A 69 10.77 -13.11 -31.45
C LEU A 69 10.91 -13.06 -29.93
N VAL A 70 10.16 -13.93 -29.26
CA VAL A 70 10.25 -14.13 -27.81
C VAL A 70 11.53 -14.93 -27.54
N SER A 71 12.36 -14.44 -26.62
CA SER A 71 13.57 -15.15 -26.22
C SER A 71 13.20 -16.54 -25.67
N PRO A 72 13.99 -17.60 -25.98
CA PRO A 72 13.76 -18.91 -25.39
C PRO A 72 13.81 -18.85 -23.85
N ASN A 73 12.93 -19.62 -23.20
CA ASN A 73 12.89 -19.75 -21.74
C ASN A 73 14.08 -20.58 -21.25
N LEU A 74 15.24 -19.94 -21.08
CA LEU A 74 16.50 -20.60 -20.69
C LEU A 74 16.47 -21.20 -19.28
N LEU A 75 15.54 -20.77 -18.43
CA LEU A 75 15.42 -21.22 -17.05
C LEU A 75 14.43 -22.38 -16.89
N GLU A 76 13.76 -22.79 -17.98
CA GLU A 76 12.72 -23.83 -18.01
C GLU A 76 11.66 -23.69 -16.90
N CYS A 77 11.48 -22.48 -16.38
CA CYS A 77 10.51 -22.22 -15.32
C CYS A 77 9.12 -22.26 -15.93
N GLN A 78 8.43 -23.39 -15.74
CA GLN A 78 7.04 -23.56 -16.15
C GLN A 78 6.13 -22.98 -15.08
N PHE A 79 5.59 -21.78 -15.34
CA PHE A 79 4.52 -21.24 -14.52
C PHE A 79 3.20 -21.91 -14.95
N GLU A 80 2.93 -23.10 -14.41
CA GLU A 80 1.65 -23.78 -14.61
C GLU A 80 0.52 -22.98 -13.97
N VAL A 81 -0.26 -22.30 -14.80
CA VAL A 81 -1.47 -21.61 -14.39
C VAL A 81 -2.63 -22.60 -14.52
N ARG A 82 -3.03 -23.23 -13.42
CA ARG A 82 -4.10 -24.26 -13.41
C ARG A 82 -5.49 -23.72 -13.76
N ILE A 83 -5.72 -22.40 -13.66
CA ILE A 83 -7.00 -21.77 -13.96
C ILE A 83 -6.72 -20.49 -14.75
N PRO A 84 -7.29 -20.29 -15.95
CA PRO A 84 -7.09 -19.08 -16.71
C PRO A 84 -7.68 -17.89 -15.93
N ILE A 85 -6.80 -17.08 -15.37
CA ILE A 85 -7.18 -15.82 -14.74
C ILE A 85 -7.69 -14.91 -15.85
N ARG A 86 -9.00 -14.63 -15.90
CA ARG A 86 -9.51 -13.52 -16.72
C ARG A 86 -8.97 -12.24 -16.09
N PHE A 87 -7.93 -11.68 -16.72
CA PHE A 87 -7.07 -10.57 -16.29
C PHE A 87 -7.73 -9.28 -15.77
N GLY A 88 -9.07 -9.17 -15.73
CA GLY A 88 -9.77 -7.99 -15.23
C GLY A 88 -10.33 -8.10 -13.80
N LEU A 89 -10.76 -9.28 -13.36
CA LEU A 89 -11.57 -9.39 -12.12
C LEU A 89 -10.75 -9.81 -10.90
N GLU A 90 -9.76 -10.69 -11.05
CA GLU A 90 -8.98 -11.18 -9.91
C GLU A 90 -7.97 -10.16 -9.35
N ILE A 91 -7.33 -9.36 -10.22
CA ILE A 91 -6.44 -8.28 -9.78
C ILE A 91 -7.23 -7.22 -9.00
N LEU A 92 -8.45 -6.91 -9.46
CA LEU A 92 -9.34 -5.98 -8.78
C LEU A 92 -9.74 -6.52 -7.40
N LEU A 93 -10.04 -7.82 -7.29
CA LEU A 93 -10.41 -8.48 -6.03
C LEU A 93 -9.27 -8.44 -4.99
N ILE A 94 -8.03 -8.71 -5.40
CA ILE A 94 -6.86 -8.58 -4.50
C ILE A 94 -6.68 -7.13 -4.04
N CYS A 95 -6.88 -6.17 -4.95
CA CYS A 95 -6.74 -4.75 -4.64
C CYS A 95 -7.86 -4.21 -3.73
N THR A 96 -9.09 -4.72 -3.85
CA THR A 96 -10.22 -4.35 -2.97
C THR A 96 -10.07 -4.97 -1.58
N LEU A 97 -9.69 -6.24 -1.50
CA LEU A 97 -9.48 -6.93 -0.22
C LEU A 97 -8.33 -6.31 0.59
N ARG A 98 -7.26 -5.88 -0.07
CA ARG A 98 -6.14 -5.20 0.59
C ARG A 98 -6.52 -3.80 1.10
N LYS A 99 -7.40 -3.07 0.39
CA LYS A 99 -7.96 -1.80 0.88
C LYS A 99 -8.92 -1.97 2.05
N ALA A 100 -9.63 -3.11 2.11
CA ALA A 100 -10.52 -3.46 3.21
C ALA A 100 -9.79 -4.05 4.44
N GLY A 101 -8.47 -4.25 4.38
CA GLY A 101 -7.68 -4.81 5.48
C GLY A 101 -7.82 -6.33 5.64
N CYS A 102 -8.44 -7.02 4.69
CA CYS A 102 -8.60 -8.47 4.71
C CYS A 102 -7.32 -9.15 4.21
N VAL A 103 -6.67 -9.94 5.07
CA VAL A 103 -5.57 -10.83 4.69
C VAL A 103 -6.18 -12.17 4.30
N LEU A 104 -6.09 -12.55 3.02
CA LEU A 104 -6.53 -13.87 2.58
C LEU A 104 -5.63 -14.95 3.23
N PRO A 105 -6.21 -15.91 3.97
CA PRO A 105 -5.42 -16.99 4.52
C PRO A 105 -4.86 -17.85 3.38
N LYS A 106 -3.56 -18.13 3.47
CA LYS A 106 -2.73 -18.92 2.54
C LYS A 106 -3.27 -20.34 2.26
N GLU A 107 -4.15 -20.85 3.10
CA GLU A 107 -4.75 -22.19 3.01
C GLU A 107 -6.19 -22.18 2.46
N ALA A 108 -6.81 -21.02 2.26
CA ALA A 108 -8.19 -20.91 1.75
C ALA A 108 -8.29 -20.87 0.21
N ALA A 109 -7.32 -21.45 -0.50
CA ALA A 109 -7.40 -21.59 -1.95
C ALA A 109 -8.41 -22.67 -2.40
N VAL A 110 -9.08 -23.34 -1.46
CA VAL A 110 -10.20 -24.25 -1.72
C VAL A 110 -11.46 -23.79 -0.97
N ILE A 111 -11.76 -22.49 -0.99
CA ILE A 111 -13.14 -22.07 -0.81
C ILE A 111 -13.71 -21.99 -2.20
N GLU A 112 -14.48 -23.01 -2.54
CA GLU A 112 -15.33 -23.07 -3.72
C GLU A 112 -16.01 -21.71 -3.90
N PHE A 113 -15.70 -20.99 -4.98
CA PHE A 113 -16.20 -19.64 -5.27
C PHE A 113 -17.74 -19.53 -5.22
N CYS A 114 -18.43 -20.67 -5.21
CA CYS A 114 -19.86 -20.80 -5.02
C CYS A 114 -20.33 -20.29 -3.64
N THR A 115 -19.58 -20.52 -2.56
CA THR A 115 -20.08 -20.23 -1.19
C THR A 115 -20.03 -18.74 -0.84
N VAL A 116 -19.04 -17.99 -1.34
CA VAL A 116 -18.90 -16.55 -1.04
C VAL A 116 -19.81 -15.70 -1.94
N ALA A 117 -20.05 -16.11 -3.19
CA ALA A 117 -21.01 -15.43 -4.07
C ALA A 117 -22.46 -15.56 -3.53
N LEU A 118 -22.84 -16.71 -2.97
CA LEU A 118 -24.15 -16.90 -2.33
C LEU A 118 -24.30 -16.10 -1.03
N LEU A 119 -23.22 -15.91 -0.26
CA LEU A 119 -23.22 -15.12 0.98
C LEU A 119 -23.33 -13.60 0.74
N LEU A 120 -22.87 -13.11 -0.42
CA LEU A 120 -22.95 -11.69 -0.79
C LEU A 120 -24.16 -11.36 -1.68
N ALA A 121 -24.78 -12.36 -2.32
CA ALA A 121 -26.00 -12.19 -3.11
C ALA A 121 -27.29 -12.45 -2.31
N GLY A 122 -27.18 -12.83 -1.03
CA GLY A 122 -28.31 -13.16 -0.17
C GLY A 122 -28.30 -12.40 1.16
N ARG A 123 -28.53 -11.09 1.11
CA ARG A 123 -29.27 -10.31 2.12
C ARG A 123 -29.48 -8.87 1.68
#